data_AF-A0A2V6MSN6-F1
#
_entry.id   AF-A0A2V6MSN6-F1
#
_cell.length_a   1.000
_cell.length_b   1.000
_cell.length_c   1.000
_cell.angle_alpha   90.00
_cell.angle_beta   90.00
_cell.angle_gamma   90.00
#
_symmetry.space_group_name_H-M   'P 1'
#
loop_
_entity.id
_entity.type
_entity.pdbx_description
1 polymer ?
#
loop_
_entity_poly.entity_id
_entity_poly.type
_entity_poly.pdbx_seq_one_letter_code
_entity_poly.pdbx_strand_id
1 'polypeptide(L)'
;MSSLALINEFLGQPPNASEHGYQIDHILEFAHWFMGALFFGWSAFFVFVLIRFRRSRQPKADHAGVRSGISTHLEFSVVLIEAVLLIGFAIPLWAKRVNEFPPTQDAILVHVVGQQFNWTFHMPGPDGQFGRREIDLVTNSNPLGIDPNDPAGKDDIVVLGELHVPVNRPVIIELSSKDVIHNFCLPHMRIAADAIPGSLIPMWFKPIKAGNYEVVCGQLCGLGHYGMKGMVVVDEPAEYQTWLKERAELAGTQNAPSAAPAPGQQPPGGAPKTENPAEQPQNKPAAPPTSPSPGG
;
A
#
# COMPACT_ATOMS: atom_id res chain seq x y z
N MET A 1 -24.95 -2.95 -10.85
CA MET A 1 -24.81 -2.68 -9.41
C MET A 1 -25.32 -3.90 -8.68
N SER A 2 -24.43 -4.85 -8.41
CA SER A 2 -24.79 -6.10 -7.74
C SER A 2 -24.80 -5.84 -6.25
N SER A 3 -25.90 -6.20 -5.58
CA SER A 3 -26.18 -6.01 -4.15
C SER A 3 -25.31 -6.88 -3.21
N LEU A 4 -24.08 -7.20 -3.62
CA LEU A 4 -23.17 -8.17 -2.99
C LEU A 4 -22.03 -7.46 -2.25
N ALA A 5 -22.34 -6.36 -1.56
CA ALA A 5 -21.37 -5.63 -0.74
C ALA A 5 -22.00 -4.92 0.45
N LEU A 6 -23.22 -5.31 0.86
CA LEU A 6 -24.00 -4.54 1.84
C LEU A 6 -23.30 -4.53 3.21
N ILE A 7 -22.72 -5.65 3.63
CA ILE A 7 -21.96 -5.72 4.89
C ILE A 7 -20.64 -4.95 4.81
N ASN A 8 -19.96 -4.98 3.67
CA ASN A 8 -18.70 -4.27 3.47
C ASN A 8 -18.92 -2.75 3.49
N GLU A 9 -19.96 -2.28 2.81
CA GLU A 9 -20.37 -0.87 2.83
C GLU A 9 -20.80 -0.44 4.24
N PHE A 10 -21.57 -1.28 4.93
CA PHE A 10 -21.95 -1.05 6.34
C PHE A 10 -20.74 -0.94 7.27
N LEU A 11 -19.70 -1.73 7.05
CA LEU A 11 -18.44 -1.70 7.80
C LEU A 11 -17.51 -0.54 7.38
N GLY A 12 -17.93 0.32 6.45
CA GLY A 12 -17.21 1.51 6.04
C GLY A 12 -16.11 1.24 5.00
N GLN A 13 -16.19 0.14 4.26
CA GLN A 13 -15.24 -0.15 3.21
C GLN A 13 -15.33 0.90 2.09
N PRO A 14 -14.21 1.51 1.66
CA PRO A 14 -14.23 2.51 0.60
C PRO A 14 -14.80 1.95 -0.71
N PRO A 15 -15.51 2.75 -1.53
CA PRO A 15 -16.06 2.29 -2.79
C PRO A 15 -14.98 1.75 -3.71
N ASN A 16 -15.24 0.60 -4.33
CA ASN A 16 -14.33 0.00 -5.28
C ASN A 16 -14.22 0.87 -6.55
N ALA A 17 -12.99 1.09 -7.00
CA ALA A 17 -12.64 1.81 -8.22
C ALA A 17 -11.73 1.00 -9.16
N SER A 18 -11.51 -0.29 -8.91
CA SER A 18 -10.77 -1.19 -9.80
C SER A 18 -11.59 -2.38 -10.31
N GLU A 19 -11.27 -2.88 -11.51
CA GLU A 19 -11.97 -4.02 -12.10
C GLU A 19 -11.87 -5.30 -11.25
N HIS A 20 -10.67 -5.60 -10.74
CA HIS A 20 -10.44 -6.79 -9.92
C HIS A 20 -10.97 -6.64 -8.49
N GLY A 21 -11.16 -5.41 -8.01
CA GLY A 21 -11.63 -5.13 -6.66
C GLY A 21 -13.01 -5.73 -6.36
N TYR A 22 -13.85 -5.96 -7.38
CA TYR A 22 -15.12 -6.66 -7.19
C TYR A 22 -14.91 -8.08 -6.64
N GLN A 23 -13.94 -8.85 -7.16
CA GLN A 23 -13.71 -10.21 -6.68
C GLN A 23 -13.23 -10.21 -5.22
N ILE A 24 -12.39 -9.25 -4.86
CA ILE A 24 -11.90 -9.08 -3.49
C ILE A 24 -13.06 -8.72 -2.56
N ASP A 25 -13.92 -7.79 -2.96
CA ASP A 25 -15.08 -7.38 -2.16
C ASP A 25 -16.04 -8.55 -1.90
N HIS A 26 -16.27 -9.43 -2.89
CA HIS A 26 -17.11 -10.62 -2.70
C HIS A 26 -16.49 -11.62 -1.70
N ILE A 27 -15.17 -11.84 -1.78
CA ILE A 27 -14.47 -12.73 -0.83
C ILE A 27 -14.52 -12.15 0.59
N LEU A 28 -14.34 -10.83 0.72
CA LEU A 28 -14.47 -10.13 2.00
C LEU A 28 -15.89 -10.23 2.56
N GLU A 29 -16.93 -10.05 1.74
CA GLU A 29 -18.31 -10.20 2.19
C GLU A 29 -18.60 -11.63 2.67
N PHE A 30 -18.17 -12.63 1.90
CA PHE A 30 -18.26 -14.04 2.31
C PHE A 30 -17.55 -14.29 3.65
N ALA A 31 -16.33 -13.78 3.81
CA ALA A 31 -15.57 -13.91 5.04
C ALA A 31 -16.28 -13.25 6.22
N HIS A 32 -16.83 -12.05 6.06
CA HIS A 32 -17.57 -11.36 7.12
C HIS A 32 -18.80 -12.15 7.57
N TRP A 33 -19.60 -12.67 6.62
CA TRP A 33 -20.76 -13.51 6.97
C TRP A 33 -20.36 -14.82 7.63
N PHE A 34 -19.33 -15.48 7.13
CA PHE A 34 -18.81 -16.72 7.72
C PHE A 34 -18.31 -16.49 9.14
N MET A 35 -17.50 -15.45 9.37
CA MET A 35 -17.01 -15.09 10.69
C MET A 35 -18.16 -14.69 11.63
N GLY A 36 -19.16 -13.98 11.14
CA GLY A 36 -20.37 -13.67 11.90
C GLY A 36 -21.12 -14.94 12.35
N ALA A 37 -21.34 -15.88 11.43
CA ALA A 37 -22.00 -17.15 11.76
C ALA A 37 -21.20 -17.96 12.80
N LEU A 38 -19.88 -18.03 12.66
CA LEU A 38 -19.01 -18.68 13.65
C LEU A 38 -19.10 -17.97 15.00
N PHE A 39 -19.00 -16.63 15.03
CA PHE A 39 -19.06 -15.85 16.27
C PHE A 39 -20.36 -16.12 17.04
N PHE A 40 -21.52 -16.02 16.39
CA PHE A 40 -22.81 -16.28 17.04
C PHE A 40 -22.98 -17.76 17.42
N GLY A 41 -22.57 -18.69 16.55
CA GLY A 41 -22.65 -20.13 16.82
C GLY A 41 -21.82 -20.53 18.04
N TRP A 42 -20.55 -20.14 18.07
CA TRP A 42 -19.65 -20.43 19.19
C TRP A 42 -20.06 -19.70 20.46
N SER A 43 -20.51 -18.45 20.38
CA SER A 43 -21.02 -17.72 21.54
C SER A 43 -22.26 -18.38 22.13
N ALA A 44 -23.21 -18.80 21.29
CA ALA A 44 -24.41 -19.51 21.72
C ALA A 44 -24.06 -20.87 22.36
N PHE A 45 -23.15 -21.62 21.75
CA PHE A 45 -22.66 -22.88 22.32
C PHE A 45 -21.96 -22.66 23.66
N PHE A 46 -21.10 -21.64 23.77
CA PHE A 46 -20.43 -21.29 25.03
C PHE A 46 -21.42 -20.91 26.13
N VAL A 47 -22.38 -20.03 25.83
CA VAL A 47 -23.45 -19.65 26.77
C VAL A 47 -24.29 -20.87 27.16
N PHE A 48 -24.62 -21.75 26.21
CA PHE A 48 -25.30 -23.00 26.49
C PHE A 48 -24.48 -23.87 27.45
N VAL A 49 -23.18 -24.03 27.22
CA VAL A 49 -22.30 -24.84 28.08
C VAL A 49 -22.28 -24.27 29.50
N LEU A 50 -22.12 -22.94 29.65
CA LEU A 50 -22.16 -22.27 30.96
C LEU A 50 -23.50 -22.50 31.67
N ILE A 51 -24.62 -22.38 30.94
CA ILE A 51 -25.94 -22.57 31.53
C ILE A 51 -26.19 -24.03 31.90
N ARG A 52 -25.86 -24.97 31.01
CA ARG A 52 -26.20 -26.39 31.09
C ARG A 52 -25.29 -27.18 32.03
N PHE A 53 -24.00 -26.82 32.08
CA PHE A 53 -22.97 -27.54 32.83
C PHE A 53 -22.44 -26.76 34.04
N ARG A 54 -23.07 -25.65 34.44
CA ARG A 54 -22.75 -25.00 35.72
C ARG A 54 -22.89 -25.95 36.91
N ARG A 55 -22.08 -25.72 37.95
CA ARG A 55 -22.02 -26.53 39.19
C ARG A 55 -23.38 -26.79 39.84
N SER A 56 -24.31 -25.84 39.80
CA SER A 56 -25.64 -26.03 40.41
C SER A 56 -26.52 -27.03 39.64
N ARG A 57 -26.30 -27.23 38.33
CA ARG A 57 -27.05 -28.21 37.51
C ARG A 57 -26.28 -29.51 37.29
N GLN A 58 -24.95 -29.46 37.34
CA GLN A 58 -24.05 -30.60 37.19
C GLN A 58 -22.97 -30.54 38.28
N PRO A 59 -23.25 -31.04 39.50
CA PRO A 59 -22.34 -30.90 40.65
C PRO A 59 -21.06 -31.71 40.57
N LYS A 60 -21.04 -32.77 39.75
CA LYS A 60 -19.88 -33.64 39.51
C LYS A 60 -19.50 -33.56 38.04
N ALA A 61 -18.22 -33.32 37.77
CA ALA A 61 -17.69 -33.30 36.41
C ALA A 61 -17.49 -34.73 35.89
N ASP A 62 -17.71 -34.92 34.59
CA ASP A 62 -17.31 -36.15 33.89
C ASP A 62 -15.89 -35.96 33.33
N HIS A 63 -14.97 -36.82 33.75
CA HIS A 63 -13.58 -36.82 33.32
C HIS A 63 -13.27 -37.91 32.29
N ALA A 64 -14.23 -38.82 32.02
CA ALA A 64 -14.06 -39.86 31.02
C ALA A 64 -14.35 -39.37 29.60
N GLY A 65 -15.20 -38.33 29.46
CA GLY A 65 -15.48 -37.67 28.19
C GLY A 65 -16.15 -38.56 27.14
N VAL A 66 -16.11 -38.13 25.88
CA VAL A 66 -16.69 -38.87 24.74
C VAL A 66 -15.78 -40.05 24.40
N ARG A 67 -16.30 -41.28 24.55
CA ARG A 67 -15.56 -42.52 24.23
C ARG A 67 -15.79 -43.06 22.81
N SER A 68 -16.74 -42.48 22.07
CA SER A 68 -17.02 -42.88 20.69
C SER A 68 -16.02 -42.26 19.71
N GLY A 69 -15.78 -42.92 18.57
CA GLY A 69 -14.94 -42.38 17.48
C GLY A 69 -15.48 -41.13 16.79
N ILE A 70 -16.63 -40.59 17.20
CA ILE A 70 -17.25 -39.39 16.63
C ILE A 70 -16.30 -38.19 16.65
N SER A 71 -15.54 -37.98 17.75
CA SER A 71 -14.56 -36.88 17.82
C SER A 71 -13.52 -37.01 16.72
N THR A 72 -12.92 -38.19 16.59
CA THR A 72 -11.91 -38.50 15.58
C THR A 72 -12.44 -38.28 14.16
N HIS A 73 -13.66 -38.74 13.85
CA HIS A 73 -14.24 -38.52 12.52
C HIS A 73 -14.50 -37.04 12.22
N LEU A 74 -14.94 -36.26 13.22
CA LEU A 74 -15.11 -34.81 13.07
C LEU A 74 -13.76 -34.11 12.84
N GLU A 75 -12.73 -34.47 13.59
CA GLU A 75 -11.37 -33.95 13.42
C GLU A 75 -10.85 -34.21 12.00
N PHE A 76 -10.94 -35.45 11.51
CA PHE A 76 -10.56 -35.77 10.13
C PHE A 76 -11.40 -35.02 9.09
N SER A 77 -12.69 -34.83 9.34
CA SER A 77 -13.57 -34.08 8.43
C SER A 77 -13.16 -32.62 8.34
N VAL A 78 -12.84 -31.98 9.47
CA VAL A 78 -12.35 -30.59 9.50
C VAL A 78 -11.03 -30.47 8.74
N VAL A 79 -10.06 -31.35 9.01
CA VAL A 79 -8.76 -31.35 8.31
C VAL A 79 -8.96 -31.50 6.80
N LEU A 80 -9.83 -32.41 6.36
CA LEU A 80 -10.12 -32.61 4.95
C LEU A 80 -10.77 -31.37 4.31
N ILE A 81 -11.75 -30.76 4.99
CA ILE A 81 -12.43 -29.55 4.51
C ILE A 81 -11.43 -28.39 4.40
N GLU A 82 -10.60 -28.17 5.41
CA GLU A 82 -9.56 -27.13 5.40
C GLU A 82 -8.54 -27.34 4.29
N ALA A 83 -8.09 -28.59 4.08
CA ALA A 83 -7.17 -28.92 3.00
C ALA A 83 -7.78 -28.61 1.63
N VAL A 84 -9.06 -28.94 1.41
CA VAL A 84 -9.77 -28.61 0.16
C VAL A 84 -9.94 -27.10 0.00
N LEU A 85 -10.31 -26.38 1.05
CA LEU A 85 -10.44 -24.92 1.00
C LEU A 85 -9.11 -24.23 0.71
N LEU A 86 -8.02 -24.69 1.32
CA LEU A 86 -6.70 -24.08 1.14
C LEU A 86 -6.09 -24.42 -0.23
N ILE A 87 -5.99 -25.71 -0.55
CA ILE A 87 -5.28 -26.19 -1.75
C ILE A 87 -6.16 -26.07 -2.99
N GLY A 88 -7.45 -26.36 -2.88
CA GLY A 88 -8.38 -26.36 -4.01
C GLY A 88 -8.93 -24.98 -4.36
N PHE A 89 -8.94 -24.02 -3.41
CA PHE A 89 -9.57 -22.72 -3.61
C PHE A 89 -8.66 -21.53 -3.30
N ALA A 90 -8.17 -21.40 -2.06
CA ALA A 90 -7.46 -20.20 -1.63
C ALA A 90 -6.13 -19.97 -2.38
N ILE A 91 -5.29 -21.01 -2.49
CA ILE A 91 -3.99 -20.90 -3.18
C ILE A 91 -4.17 -20.58 -4.67
N PRO A 92 -5.01 -21.30 -5.46
CA PRO A 92 -5.24 -20.97 -6.87
C PRO A 92 -5.81 -19.57 -7.07
N LEU A 93 -6.76 -19.14 -6.23
CA LEU A 93 -7.39 -17.82 -6.34
C LEU A 93 -6.38 -16.69 -6.06
N TRP A 94 -5.53 -16.87 -5.05
CA TRP A 94 -4.44 -15.95 -4.77
C TRP A 94 -3.43 -15.91 -5.93
N ALA A 95 -2.98 -17.07 -6.39
CA ALA A 95 -2.04 -17.18 -7.51
C ALA A 95 -2.58 -16.48 -8.77
N LYS A 96 -3.86 -16.67 -9.09
CA LYS A 96 -4.53 -15.92 -10.15
C LYS A 96 -4.42 -14.42 -9.95
N ARG A 97 -4.71 -13.90 -8.76
CA ARG A 97 -4.63 -12.46 -8.49
C ARG A 97 -3.21 -11.92 -8.64
N VAL A 98 -2.19 -12.61 -8.14
CA VAL A 98 -0.83 -12.06 -8.07
C VAL A 98 0.05 -12.40 -9.27
N ASN A 99 -0.24 -13.47 -10.02
CA ASN A 99 0.60 -13.92 -11.13
C ASN A 99 0.00 -13.65 -12.52
N GLU A 100 -1.32 -13.51 -12.65
CA GLU A 100 -1.95 -13.20 -13.94
C GLU A 100 -1.94 -11.67 -14.16
N PHE A 101 -0.91 -11.20 -14.86
CA PHE A 101 -0.80 -9.79 -15.27
C PHE A 101 -1.53 -9.55 -16.60
N PRO A 102 -2.09 -8.35 -16.81
CA PRO A 102 -2.61 -7.94 -18.11
C PRO A 102 -1.47 -7.87 -19.14
N PRO A 103 -1.75 -8.06 -20.44
CA PRO A 103 -0.75 -7.87 -21.49
C PRO A 103 -0.12 -6.47 -21.44
N THR A 104 1.20 -6.39 -21.57
CA THR A 104 1.96 -5.12 -21.44
C THR A 104 1.65 -4.12 -22.54
N GLN A 105 1.35 -4.59 -23.75
CA GLN A 105 1.04 -3.74 -24.91
C GLN A 105 -0.14 -2.78 -24.68
N ASP A 106 -1.11 -3.18 -23.85
CA ASP A 106 -2.31 -2.40 -23.56
C ASP A 106 -2.20 -1.68 -22.20
N ALA A 107 -1.16 -1.95 -21.43
CA ALA A 107 -0.96 -1.41 -20.09
C ALA A 107 -0.15 -0.10 -20.11
N ILE A 108 -0.34 0.72 -19.07
CA ILE A 108 0.62 1.76 -18.68
C ILE A 108 1.66 1.10 -17.78
N LEU A 109 2.94 1.25 -18.14
CA LEU A 109 4.04 0.83 -17.29
C LEU A 109 4.51 2.02 -16.46
N VAL A 110 4.67 1.82 -15.15
CA VAL A 110 5.13 2.85 -14.22
C VAL A 110 6.16 2.25 -13.27
N HIS A 111 7.32 2.91 -13.12
CA HIS A 111 8.19 2.61 -11.99
C HIS A 111 7.80 3.51 -10.82
N VAL A 112 7.65 2.91 -9.63
CA VAL A 112 7.25 3.61 -8.41
C VAL A 112 8.33 3.41 -7.37
N VAL A 113 8.85 4.51 -6.83
CA VAL A 113 9.87 4.48 -5.79
C VAL A 113 9.39 5.17 -4.53
N GLY A 114 9.33 4.41 -3.44
CA GLY A 114 9.12 4.95 -2.10
C GLY A 114 10.41 5.54 -1.53
N GLN A 115 10.28 6.67 -0.83
CA GLN A 115 11.34 7.29 -0.04
C GLN A 115 10.73 7.98 1.18
N GLN A 116 11.52 8.22 2.23
CA GLN A 116 11.10 9.04 3.37
C GLN A 116 10.98 10.52 2.94
N PHE A 117 9.81 11.15 2.89
CA PHE A 117 8.44 10.62 2.99
C PHE A 117 7.64 11.07 1.77
N ASN A 118 7.87 10.43 0.62
CA ASN A 118 7.21 10.74 -0.64
C ASN A 118 7.26 9.56 -1.63
N TRP A 119 6.48 9.66 -2.70
CA TRP A 119 6.45 8.72 -3.81
C TRP A 119 6.97 9.38 -5.07
N THR A 120 7.95 8.76 -5.73
CA THR A 120 8.40 9.18 -7.06
C THR A 120 7.82 8.22 -8.09
N PHE A 121 7.21 8.77 -9.14
CA PHE A 121 6.65 8.02 -10.25
C PHE A 121 7.44 8.32 -11.51
N HIS A 122 7.73 7.26 -12.26
CA HIS A 122 8.48 7.32 -13.49
C HIS A 122 7.67 6.64 -14.60
N MET A 123 7.39 7.38 -15.66
CA MET A 123 6.65 6.91 -16.82
C MET A 123 7.47 7.14 -18.08
N PRO A 124 7.31 6.28 -19.10
CA PRO A 124 7.96 6.51 -20.38
C PRO A 124 7.33 7.74 -21.04
N GLY A 125 8.11 8.40 -21.89
CA GLY A 125 7.60 9.48 -22.73
C GLY A 125 6.71 8.97 -23.88
N PRO A 126 6.40 9.84 -24.86
CA PRO A 126 5.63 9.47 -26.05
C PRO A 126 6.24 8.33 -26.88
N ASP A 127 7.54 8.06 -26.74
CA ASP A 127 8.21 6.94 -27.41
C ASP A 127 7.90 5.57 -26.79
N GLY A 128 7.31 5.55 -25.58
CA GLY A 128 6.93 4.35 -24.85
C GLY A 128 8.09 3.54 -24.29
N GLN A 129 9.31 4.07 -24.30
CA GLN A 129 10.51 3.43 -23.77
C GLN A 129 10.96 4.12 -22.49
N PHE A 130 11.59 3.36 -21.61
CA PHE A 130 12.23 3.93 -20.43
C PHE A 130 13.72 4.11 -20.68
N GLY A 131 14.28 5.19 -20.16
CA GLY A 131 15.71 5.31 -19.98
C GLY A 131 16.26 4.22 -19.05
N ARG A 132 17.49 3.79 -19.33
CA ARG A 132 18.24 2.87 -18.49
C ARG A 132 18.37 3.42 -17.08
N ARG A 133 18.20 2.53 -16.08
CA ARG A 133 18.43 2.83 -14.66
C ARG A 133 19.56 1.97 -14.12
N GLU A 134 20.44 2.58 -13.32
CA GLU A 134 21.55 1.91 -12.66
C GLU A 134 21.60 2.32 -11.18
N ILE A 135 21.88 1.35 -10.30
CA ILE A 135 21.88 1.58 -8.85
C ILE A 135 22.98 2.57 -8.42
N ASP A 136 24.12 2.55 -9.11
CA ASP A 136 25.26 3.43 -8.84
C ASP A 136 24.97 4.90 -9.19
N LEU A 137 23.90 5.15 -9.98
CA LEU A 137 23.44 6.49 -10.33
C LEU A 137 22.39 7.04 -9.35
N VAL A 138 21.97 6.24 -8.36
CA VAL A 138 20.96 6.66 -7.38
C VAL A 138 21.55 7.70 -6.44
N THR A 139 20.96 8.89 -6.45
CA THR A 139 21.35 10.02 -5.59
C THR A 139 20.13 10.73 -5.01
N ASN A 140 20.34 11.84 -4.30
CA ASN A 140 19.23 12.67 -3.83
C ASN A 140 18.50 13.41 -4.95
N SER A 141 19.22 13.81 -6.01
CA SER A 141 18.63 14.44 -7.20
C SER A 141 18.24 13.44 -8.29
N ASN A 142 18.69 12.18 -8.20
CA ASN A 142 18.34 11.10 -9.11
C ASN A 142 17.89 9.85 -8.31
N PRO A 143 16.73 9.89 -7.64
CA PRO A 143 16.28 8.78 -6.78
C PRO A 143 15.95 7.51 -7.57
N LEU A 144 15.76 7.63 -8.88
CA LEU A 144 15.45 6.53 -9.79
C LEU A 144 16.70 5.91 -10.43
N GLY A 145 17.87 6.55 -10.30
CA GLY A 145 19.10 6.08 -10.94
C GLY A 145 19.07 6.14 -12.46
N ILE A 146 18.29 7.06 -13.06
CA ILE A 146 18.19 7.21 -14.53
C ILE A 146 19.55 7.64 -15.09
N ASP A 147 19.99 7.00 -16.17
CA ASP A 147 21.18 7.39 -16.91
C ASP A 147 20.90 8.61 -17.79
N PRO A 148 21.52 9.77 -17.50
CA PRO A 148 21.29 11.00 -18.27
C PRO A 148 21.82 10.91 -19.71
N ASN A 149 22.66 9.92 -20.02
CA ASN A 149 23.22 9.74 -21.36
C ASN A 149 22.37 8.83 -22.25
N ASP A 150 21.37 8.14 -21.69
CA ASP A 150 20.47 7.29 -22.47
C ASP A 150 19.47 8.15 -23.26
N PRO A 151 19.47 8.10 -24.61
CA PRO A 151 18.50 8.82 -25.41
C PRO A 151 17.05 8.46 -25.12
N ALA A 152 16.77 7.22 -24.71
CA ALA A 152 15.42 6.76 -24.38
C ALA A 152 14.89 7.38 -23.08
N GLY A 153 15.77 7.94 -22.23
CA GLY A 153 15.36 8.59 -20.99
C GLY A 153 15.10 10.09 -21.11
N LYS A 154 15.19 10.66 -22.32
CA LYS A 154 15.14 12.12 -22.49
C LYS A 154 13.74 12.71 -22.39
N ASP A 155 12.73 11.92 -22.76
CA ASP A 155 11.32 12.24 -22.69
C ASP A 155 10.60 11.53 -21.54
N ASP A 156 11.33 10.76 -20.73
CA ASP A 156 10.82 10.15 -19.50
C ASP A 156 10.18 11.19 -18.58
N ILE A 157 9.00 10.85 -18.07
CA ILE A 157 8.22 11.70 -17.19
C ILE A 157 8.48 11.25 -15.75
N VAL A 158 9.12 12.11 -14.97
CA VAL A 158 9.34 11.91 -13.53
C VAL A 158 8.52 12.90 -12.74
N VAL A 159 7.62 12.39 -11.90
CA VAL A 159 6.70 13.20 -11.09
C VAL A 159 6.75 12.76 -9.63
N LEU A 160 6.62 13.74 -8.73
CA LEU A 160 6.69 13.54 -7.29
C LEU A 160 5.28 13.67 -6.70
N GLY A 161 4.83 12.66 -5.95
CA GLY A 161 3.60 12.68 -5.17
C GLY A 161 2.31 12.44 -5.96
N GLU A 162 2.29 12.61 -7.29
CA GLU A 162 1.08 12.48 -8.10
C GLU A 162 1.32 11.68 -9.38
N LEU A 163 0.54 10.62 -9.59
CA LEU A 163 0.56 9.75 -10.77
C LEU A 163 -0.77 9.89 -11.53
N HIS A 164 -0.69 10.22 -12.81
CA HIS A 164 -1.84 10.24 -13.71
C HIS A 164 -1.94 8.93 -14.50
N VAL A 165 -3.14 8.38 -14.61
CA VAL A 165 -3.43 7.17 -15.41
C VAL A 165 -4.82 7.29 -16.04
N PRO A 166 -5.07 6.73 -17.23
CA PRO A 166 -6.38 6.78 -17.85
C PRO A 166 -7.31 5.71 -17.28
N VAL A 167 -8.61 6.04 -17.16
CA VAL A 167 -9.66 5.08 -16.81
C VAL A 167 -9.74 3.94 -17.83
N ASN A 168 -10.11 2.74 -17.37
CA ASN A 168 -10.29 1.52 -18.15
C ASN A 168 -9.03 0.96 -18.85
N ARG A 169 -7.84 1.49 -18.53
CA ARG A 169 -6.57 0.94 -19.01
C ARG A 169 -5.80 0.28 -17.87
N PRO A 170 -5.25 -0.94 -18.05
CA PRO A 170 -4.43 -1.54 -17.01
C PRO A 170 -3.17 -0.73 -16.72
N VAL A 171 -2.75 -0.70 -15.46
CA VAL A 171 -1.53 -0.06 -14.97
C VAL A 171 -0.70 -1.15 -14.31
N ILE A 172 0.51 -1.36 -14.81
CA ILE A 172 1.50 -2.25 -14.23
C ILE A 172 2.55 -1.37 -13.56
N ILE A 173 2.71 -1.58 -12.26
CA ILE A 173 3.70 -0.91 -11.44
C ILE A 173 4.85 -1.87 -11.19
N GLU A 174 6.06 -1.38 -11.38
CA GLU A 174 7.25 -1.95 -10.78
C GLU A 174 7.63 -1.11 -9.56
N LEU A 175 7.42 -1.68 -8.38
CA LEU A 175 7.57 -0.99 -7.11
C LEU A 175 8.95 -1.27 -6.50
N SER A 176 9.62 -0.22 -6.05
CA SER A 176 10.87 -0.33 -5.29
C SER A 176 10.96 0.75 -4.22
N SER A 177 12.03 0.71 -3.43
CA SER A 177 12.34 1.73 -2.43
C SER A 177 13.78 2.19 -2.53
N LYS A 178 13.97 3.50 -2.30
CA LYS A 178 15.29 4.12 -2.24
C LYS A 178 15.98 3.90 -0.89
N ASP A 179 15.24 3.78 0.20
CA ASP A 179 15.79 3.85 1.57
C ASP A 179 15.35 2.68 2.47
N VAL A 180 14.13 2.72 3.00
CA VAL A 180 13.57 1.73 3.93
C VAL A 180 12.38 1.02 3.31
N ILE A 181 11.80 0.02 3.98
CA ILE A 181 10.59 -0.61 3.48
C ILE A 181 9.41 0.38 3.60
N HIS A 182 8.70 0.56 2.50
CA HIS A 182 7.39 1.24 2.46
C HIS A 182 6.33 0.25 1.97
N ASN A 183 5.08 0.67 1.89
CA ASN A 183 4.04 -0.12 1.22
C ASN A 183 3.15 0.81 0.41
N PHE A 184 3.07 0.54 -0.89
CA PHE A 184 2.23 1.30 -1.80
C PHE A 184 0.82 0.75 -1.75
N CYS A 185 -0.06 1.40 -0.99
CA CYS A 185 -1.43 0.97 -0.81
C CYS A 185 -2.40 1.94 -1.49
N LEU A 186 -3.27 1.41 -2.35
CA LEU A 186 -4.41 2.10 -2.95
C LEU A 186 -5.70 1.42 -2.48
N PRO A 187 -6.32 1.90 -1.38
CA PRO A 187 -7.47 1.25 -0.78
C PRO A 187 -8.65 1.08 -1.74
N HIS A 188 -8.96 2.10 -2.55
CA HIS A 188 -10.03 2.06 -3.55
C HIS A 188 -9.76 1.10 -4.71
N MET A 189 -8.50 0.74 -4.93
CA MET A 189 -8.11 -0.21 -5.97
C MET A 189 -7.92 -1.63 -5.44
N ARG A 190 -7.99 -1.85 -4.12
CA ARG A 190 -7.76 -3.15 -3.45
C ARG A 190 -6.38 -3.74 -3.73
N ILE A 191 -5.37 -2.88 -3.82
CA ILE A 191 -3.98 -3.29 -3.99
C ILE A 191 -3.11 -2.69 -2.91
N ALA A 192 -2.17 -3.49 -2.43
CA ALA A 192 -1.10 -3.08 -1.54
C ALA A 192 0.09 -4.01 -1.78
N ALA A 193 1.29 -3.45 -1.86
CA ALA A 193 2.52 -4.22 -1.95
C ALA A 193 3.66 -3.47 -1.25
N ASP A 194 4.57 -4.22 -0.65
CA ASP A 194 5.75 -3.64 -0.01
C ASP A 194 6.73 -3.14 -1.08
N ALA A 195 7.19 -1.91 -0.90
CA ALA A 195 8.28 -1.32 -1.63
C ALA A 195 9.57 -1.62 -0.88
N ILE A 196 10.38 -2.53 -1.41
CA ILE A 196 11.53 -3.11 -0.69
C ILE A 196 12.83 -2.62 -1.34
N PRO A 197 13.78 -2.05 -0.57
CA PRO A 197 15.07 -1.66 -1.09
C PRO A 197 15.79 -2.83 -1.78
N GLY A 198 16.29 -2.60 -2.99
CA GLY A 198 17.01 -3.60 -3.77
C GLY A 198 16.14 -4.67 -4.44
N SER A 199 14.80 -4.55 -4.38
CA SER A 199 13.86 -5.44 -5.07
C SER A 199 12.94 -4.66 -6.00
N LEU A 200 12.55 -5.29 -7.10
CA LEU A 200 11.54 -4.80 -8.03
C LEU A 200 10.29 -5.68 -7.86
N ILE A 201 9.26 -5.12 -7.24
CA ILE A 201 8.03 -5.83 -6.87
C ILE A 201 6.95 -5.46 -7.89
N PRO A 202 6.51 -6.38 -8.76
CA PRO A 202 5.47 -6.08 -9.73
C PRO A 202 4.09 -6.10 -9.07
N MET A 203 3.24 -5.15 -9.43
CA MET A 203 1.83 -5.14 -9.07
C MET A 203 1.01 -4.50 -10.19
N TRP A 204 -0.30 -4.73 -10.21
CA TRP A 204 -1.14 -4.14 -11.25
C TRP A 204 -2.55 -3.82 -10.77
N PHE A 205 -3.17 -2.83 -11.39
CA PHE A 205 -4.59 -2.52 -11.24
C PHE A 205 -5.16 -2.01 -12.55
N LYS A 206 -6.49 -2.02 -12.67
CA LYS A 206 -7.21 -1.42 -13.79
C LYS A 206 -8.30 -0.53 -13.21
N PRO A 207 -8.13 0.80 -13.22
CA PRO A 207 -9.13 1.71 -12.69
C PRO A 207 -10.38 1.69 -13.59
N ILE A 208 -11.56 1.76 -12.98
CA ILE A 208 -12.86 1.74 -13.68
C ILE A 208 -13.68 3.01 -13.43
N LYS A 209 -13.15 3.94 -12.63
CA LYS A 209 -13.84 5.19 -12.27
C LYS A 209 -12.84 6.34 -12.19
N ALA A 210 -13.08 7.38 -12.98
CA ALA A 210 -12.30 8.63 -12.92
C ALA A 210 -12.39 9.29 -11.54
N GLY A 211 -11.33 9.99 -11.15
CA GLY A 211 -11.24 10.68 -9.86
C GLY A 211 -9.86 10.57 -9.21
N ASN A 212 -9.75 11.13 -8.01
CA ASN A 212 -8.51 11.23 -7.24
C ASN A 212 -8.51 10.18 -6.12
N TYR A 213 -7.48 9.34 -6.09
CA TYR A 213 -7.34 8.25 -5.14
C TYR A 213 -6.04 8.37 -4.36
N GLU A 214 -6.16 8.55 -3.04
CA GLU A 214 -5.00 8.66 -2.16
C GLU A 214 -4.22 7.34 -2.10
N VAL A 215 -2.91 7.44 -2.32
CA VAL A 215 -1.94 6.41 -1.98
C VAL A 215 -1.54 6.62 -0.53
N VAL A 216 -1.62 5.57 0.28
CA VAL A 216 -1.16 5.59 1.68
C VAL A 216 0.07 4.69 1.83
N CYS A 217 1.03 5.13 2.64
CA CYS A 217 2.11 4.25 3.07
C CYS A 217 1.56 3.23 4.08
N GLY A 218 1.52 1.94 3.72
CA GLY A 218 0.99 0.86 4.55
C GLY A 218 2.01 0.16 5.46
N GLN A 219 3.27 0.60 5.47
CA GLN A 219 4.36 -0.01 6.23
C GLN A 219 5.13 1.06 7.01
N LEU A 220 5.37 0.84 8.29
CA LEU A 220 6.04 1.82 9.16
C LEU A 220 7.43 2.16 8.60
N CYS A 221 7.58 3.39 8.11
CA CYS A 221 8.79 3.82 7.42
C CYS A 221 9.51 4.99 8.11
N GLY A 222 9.19 5.32 9.36
CA GLY A 222 9.84 6.39 10.14
C GLY A 222 8.88 7.47 10.64
N LEU A 223 9.42 8.59 11.13
CA LEU A 223 8.64 9.63 11.85
C LEU A 223 7.55 10.29 11.00
N GLY A 224 7.76 10.44 9.69
CA GLY A 224 6.79 11.01 8.75
C GLY A 224 5.86 9.97 8.12
N HIS A 225 5.88 8.71 8.56
CA HIS A 225 5.09 7.62 7.97
C HIS A 225 3.61 7.98 7.80
N TYR A 226 2.98 8.55 8.83
CA TYR A 226 1.56 8.93 8.81
C TYR A 226 1.22 9.98 7.74
N GLY A 227 2.20 10.81 7.35
CA GLY A 227 2.05 11.88 6.37
C GLY A 227 2.53 11.50 4.97
N MET A 228 3.10 10.31 4.80
CA MET A 228 3.60 9.82 3.52
C MET A 228 2.43 9.38 2.63
N LYS A 229 1.93 10.34 1.86
CA LYS A 229 0.81 10.17 0.95
C LYS A 229 1.24 10.46 -0.49
N GLY A 230 0.53 9.84 -1.42
CA GLY A 230 0.57 10.20 -2.84
C GLY A 230 -0.84 10.27 -3.39
N MET A 231 -0.96 10.61 -4.66
CA MET A 231 -2.23 10.66 -5.36
C MET A 231 -2.12 9.88 -6.67
N VAL A 232 -3.10 9.02 -6.93
CA VAL A 232 -3.37 8.52 -8.27
C VAL A 232 -4.57 9.25 -8.82
N VAL A 233 -4.35 10.04 -9.87
CA VAL A 233 -5.39 10.73 -10.62
C VAL A 233 -5.79 9.81 -11.77
N VAL A 234 -7.04 9.36 -11.75
CA VAL A 234 -7.62 8.58 -12.83
C VAL A 234 -8.36 9.56 -13.75
N ASP A 235 -7.77 9.81 -14.90
CA ASP A 235 -8.24 10.76 -15.90
C ASP A 235 -9.17 10.09 -16.93
N GLU A 236 -10.00 10.91 -17.56
CA GLU A 236 -10.57 10.51 -18.85
C GLU A 236 -9.47 10.44 -19.92
N PRO A 237 -9.60 9.57 -20.96
CA PRO A 237 -8.51 9.36 -21.91
C PRO A 237 -8.01 10.63 -22.60
N ALA A 238 -8.89 11.60 -22.88
CA ALA A 238 -8.50 12.87 -23.49
C ALA A 238 -7.67 13.75 -22.54
N GLU A 239 -8.03 13.80 -21.27
CA GLU A 239 -7.34 14.57 -20.23
C GLU A 239 -5.95 13.97 -19.96
N TYR A 240 -5.86 12.64 -19.87
CA TYR A 240 -4.60 11.93 -19.75
C TYR A 240 -3.64 12.23 -20.90
N GLN A 241 -4.14 12.25 -22.14
CA GLN A 241 -3.32 12.55 -23.32
C GLN A 241 -2.82 13.99 -23.34
N THR A 242 -3.63 14.94 -22.88
CA THR A 242 -3.19 16.34 -22.69
C THR A 242 -2.08 16.41 -21.65
N TRP A 243 -2.31 15.81 -20.47
CA TRP A 243 -1.34 15.78 -19.39
C TRP A 243 -0.01 15.14 -19.83
N LEU A 244 -0.06 14.02 -20.54
CA LEU A 244 1.13 13.31 -21.02
C LEU A 244 1.98 14.20 -21.94
N LYS A 245 1.35 14.92 -22.87
CA LYS A 245 2.05 15.85 -23.79
C LYS A 245 2.70 17.00 -23.04
N GLU A 246 1.95 17.65 -22.15
CA GLU A 246 2.46 18.76 -21.34
C GLU A 246 3.67 18.34 -20.51
N ARG A 247 3.62 17.14 -19.89
CA ARG A 247 4.72 16.60 -19.10
C ARG A 247 5.92 16.19 -19.93
N ALA A 248 5.71 15.57 -21.09
CA ALA A 248 6.80 15.21 -22.01
C ALA A 248 7.54 16.46 -22.55
N GLU A 249 6.81 17.53 -22.88
CA GLU A 249 7.41 18.80 -23.30
C GLU A 249 8.23 19.45 -22.16
N LEU A 250 7.74 19.39 -20.92
CA LEU A 250 8.50 19.84 -19.75
C LEU A 250 9.75 18.99 -19.50
N ALA A 251 9.66 17.66 -19.64
CA ALA A 251 10.83 16.76 -19.49
C ALA A 251 11.90 17.06 -20.55
N GLY A 252 11.49 17.23 -21.81
CA GLY A 252 12.41 17.55 -22.91
C GLY A 252 13.08 18.93 -22.78
N THR A 253 12.43 19.90 -22.11
CA THR A 253 13.00 21.24 -21.87
C THR A 253 13.92 21.30 -20.65
N GLN A 254 13.67 20.49 -19.61
CA GLN A 254 14.56 20.41 -18.44
C GLN A 254 15.89 19.68 -18.72
N ASN A 255 15.92 18.81 -19.74
CA ASN A 255 17.12 18.11 -20.20
C ASN A 255 17.92 18.88 -21.28
N ALA A 256 17.49 20.08 -21.69
CA ALA A 256 18.29 20.95 -22.52
C ALA A 256 19.46 21.51 -21.70
N PRO A 257 20.71 21.52 -22.21
CA PRO A 257 21.84 22.04 -21.45
C PRO A 257 21.56 23.48 -21.01
N SER A 258 21.47 23.68 -19.70
CA SER A 258 21.44 25.02 -19.12
C SER A 258 22.62 25.78 -19.70
N ALA A 259 22.36 26.85 -20.46
CA ALA A 259 23.41 27.79 -20.80
C ALA A 259 24.06 28.21 -19.48
N ALA A 260 25.35 27.90 -19.34
CA ALA A 260 26.11 28.28 -18.16
C ALA A 260 25.97 29.81 -17.98
N PRO A 261 25.74 30.32 -16.76
CA PRO A 261 25.85 31.75 -16.54
C PRO A 261 27.25 32.19 -16.94
N ALA A 262 27.35 33.23 -17.77
CA ALA A 262 28.64 33.79 -18.14
C ALA A 262 29.45 34.11 -16.86
N PRO A 263 30.73 33.75 -16.79
CA PRO A 263 31.53 33.98 -15.59
C PRO A 263 31.66 35.49 -15.36
N GLY A 264 31.00 36.01 -14.32
CA GLY A 264 31.13 37.43 -13.97
C GLY A 264 29.99 38.11 -13.20
N GLN A 265 28.90 37.42 -12.84
CA GLN A 265 27.85 38.03 -12.00
C GLN A 265 27.82 37.43 -10.61
N GLN A 266 28.46 38.15 -9.66
CA GLN A 266 28.21 37.98 -8.24
C GLN A 266 26.73 38.29 -7.92
N PRO A 267 26.04 37.48 -7.10
CA PRO A 267 24.75 37.85 -6.55
C PRO A 267 24.88 39.13 -5.71
N PRO A 268 23.89 40.04 -5.71
CA PRO A 268 23.90 41.18 -4.81
C PRO A 268 23.88 40.67 -3.36
N GLY A 269 24.90 41.05 -2.59
CA GLY A 269 24.96 40.75 -1.17
C GLY A 269 23.88 41.48 -0.39
N GLY A 270 23.29 40.81 0.59
CA GLY A 270 22.45 41.44 1.60
C GLY A 270 21.34 40.55 2.13
N ALA A 271 21.66 39.73 3.13
CA ALA A 271 20.66 39.25 4.07
C ALA A 271 20.54 40.25 5.24
N PRO A 272 19.33 40.60 5.70
CA PRO A 272 19.11 40.85 7.11
C PRO A 272 18.94 39.50 7.80
N LYS A 273 19.80 39.22 8.78
CA LYS A 273 19.64 38.10 9.72
C LYS A 273 18.28 38.26 10.42
N THR A 274 17.36 37.33 10.21
CA THR A 274 16.26 37.12 11.15
C THR A 274 16.80 36.35 12.35
N GLU A 275 16.84 37.01 13.50
CA GLU A 275 17.13 36.40 14.79
C GLU A 275 16.09 35.30 15.10
N ASN A 276 16.58 34.15 15.55
CA ASN A 276 15.75 33.10 16.15
C ASN A 276 15.09 33.64 17.42
N PRO A 277 13.77 33.49 17.62
CA PRO A 277 13.18 33.65 18.94
C PRO A 277 13.73 32.57 19.88
N ALA A 278 14.14 33.03 21.06
CA ALA A 278 14.81 32.29 22.11
C ALA A 278 14.24 30.89 22.40
N GLU A 279 15.17 29.96 22.59
CA GLU A 279 15.06 28.78 23.43
C GLU A 279 14.12 29.00 24.63
N GLN A 280 13.02 28.26 24.66
CA GLN A 280 12.29 28.02 25.90
C GLN A 280 13.21 27.21 26.83
N PRO A 281 13.36 27.59 28.11
CA PRO A 281 14.24 26.89 29.02
C PRO A 281 13.75 25.46 29.25
N GLN A 282 14.66 24.52 29.05
CA GLN A 282 14.53 23.10 29.37
C GLN A 282 14.05 22.92 30.81
N ASN A 283 12.86 22.35 30.99
CA ASN A 283 12.42 21.83 32.28
C ASN A 283 13.31 20.65 32.66
N LYS A 284 14.20 20.89 33.61
CA LYS A 284 15.02 19.90 34.30
C LYS A 284 14.09 18.88 35.00
N PRO A 285 14.26 17.57 34.83
CA PRO A 285 13.53 16.59 35.64
C PRO A 285 13.90 16.77 37.13
N ALA A 286 12.89 16.91 37.99
CA ALA A 286 13.06 16.89 39.42
C ALA A 286 13.64 15.53 39.87
N ALA A 287 14.64 15.57 40.77
CA ALA A 287 15.18 14.37 41.41
C ALA A 287 14.07 13.65 42.22
N PRO A 288 14.06 12.31 42.25
CA PRO A 288 13.11 11.56 43.07
C PRO A 288 13.36 11.82 44.56
N PRO A 289 12.32 11.90 45.40
CA PRO A 289 12.49 12.03 46.85
C PRO A 289 13.13 10.76 47.42
N THR A 290 14.15 10.95 48.25
CA THR A 290 14.77 9.90 49.07
C THR A 290 13.78 9.41 50.12
N SER A 291 13.40 8.14 50.05
CA SER A 291 12.68 7.44 51.12
C SER A 291 13.52 7.39 52.39
N PRO A 292 12.96 7.66 53.59
CA PRO A 292 13.67 7.39 54.83
C PRO A 292 13.72 5.89 55.08
N SER A 293 14.92 5.40 55.41
CA SER A 293 15.17 4.04 55.89
C SER A 293 14.48 3.83 57.25
N PRO A 294 13.73 2.72 57.47
CA PRO A 294 13.28 2.36 58.80
C PRO A 294 14.41 1.58 59.50
N GLY A 295 15.06 2.21 60.47
CA GLY A 295 15.81 1.54 61.52
C GLY A 295 14.94 1.46 62.77
N GLY A 296 14.59 0.23 63.16
CA GLY A 296 13.78 -0.11 64.33
C GLY A 296 13.28 -1.54 64.23
#